data_AF-A0A2V9MCH9-F1
#
_entry.id   AF-A0A2V9MCH9-F1
#
_cell.length_a   1.000
_cell.length_b   1.000
_cell.length_c   1.000
_cell.angle_alpha   90.00
_cell.angle_beta   90.00
_cell.angle_gamma   90.00
#
_symmetry.space_group_name_H-M   'P 1'
#
loop_
_entity.id
_entity.type
_entity.pdbx_description
1 polymer ?
#
loop_
_entity_poly.entity_id
_entity_poly.type
_entity_poly.pdbx_seq_one_letter_code
_entity_poly.pdbx_strand_id
1 'polypeptide(L)'
;MQRRRKIRREISRRALLRAAAVSPAAALFRGVSAKPTDIRIEEVSHSYEEYLYRTPYKFGGRAVDRVTLLNVHCAVRTRGGRVAKGFGSMPLGNVWSFPSKVMSYDATLGAMRTLAGRISKITSEYKETAHPVEINHALEPAYLKEAETVSAELKLTSPIPKLCTLVTASPFDAAIHDAFGKALDRNCYDTYGPDCMAGDLSRYLGPDFRGEYLQQYVKTQPAPRTPLFHSVGAGDPITEEDIQRRINDGLPETLPEWIQYNGLVRIKIKLNGEDLAGDLERVTKIDRVTEETQKKR
;
A
#
# COMPACT_ATOMS: atom_id res chain seq x y z
N MET A 1 49.63 11.97 -27.63
CA MET A 1 48.59 12.38 -26.66
C MET A 1 47.26 11.71 -27.03
N GLN A 2 46.77 10.82 -26.16
CA GLN A 2 45.42 10.21 -26.05
C GLN A 2 44.70 9.67 -27.31
N ARG A 3 44.77 8.34 -27.52
CA ARG A 3 43.74 7.56 -28.24
C ARG A 3 42.70 7.04 -27.24
N ARG A 4 41.47 7.56 -27.30
CA ARG A 4 40.30 7.04 -26.55
C ARG A 4 39.84 5.70 -27.13
N ARG A 5 39.89 4.62 -26.33
CA ARG A 5 39.23 3.34 -26.64
C ARG A 5 37.72 3.46 -26.39
N LYS A 6 36.90 3.32 -27.44
CA LYS A 6 35.47 3.02 -27.33
C LYS A 6 35.31 1.52 -27.06
N ILE A 7 34.75 1.14 -25.91
CA ILE A 7 34.31 -0.23 -25.64
C ILE A 7 32.85 -0.33 -26.09
N ARG A 8 32.60 -1.03 -27.19
CA ARG A 8 31.27 -1.53 -27.55
C ARG A 8 31.07 -2.86 -26.82
N ARG A 9 30.03 -2.98 -25.98
CA ARG A 9 29.55 -4.27 -25.47
C ARG A 9 28.60 -4.86 -26.51
N GLU A 10 29.06 -5.85 -27.26
CA GLU A 10 28.19 -6.67 -28.12
C GLU A 10 27.45 -7.70 -27.26
N ILE A 11 26.13 -7.58 -27.19
CA ILE A 11 25.26 -8.62 -26.62
C ILE A 11 25.01 -9.63 -27.74
N SER A 12 25.67 -10.80 -27.64
CA SER A 12 25.52 -11.90 -28.58
C SER A 12 24.20 -12.65 -28.38
N ARG A 13 23.51 -12.97 -29.48
CA ARG A 13 22.25 -13.76 -29.54
C ARG A 13 22.34 -15.13 -28.85
N ARG A 14 23.53 -15.64 -28.53
CA ARG A 14 23.71 -16.88 -27.73
C ARG A 14 23.40 -16.72 -26.24
N ALA A 15 23.41 -15.50 -25.69
CA ALA A 15 23.02 -15.26 -24.29
C ALA A 15 21.49 -15.34 -24.08
N LEU A 16 20.70 -15.02 -25.12
CA LEU A 16 19.24 -15.05 -25.08
C LEU A 16 18.65 -16.47 -25.13
N LEU A 17 19.38 -17.46 -25.66
CA LEU A 17 18.88 -18.83 -25.83
C LEU A 17 19.15 -19.77 -24.64
N ARG A 18 19.90 -19.33 -23.61
CA ARG A 18 19.98 -20.06 -22.33
C ARG A 18 18.87 -19.69 -21.34
N ALA A 19 18.07 -18.67 -21.64
CA ALA A 19 16.94 -18.24 -20.80
C ALA A 19 15.62 -18.94 -21.12
N ALA A 20 15.56 -19.78 -22.18
CA ALA A 20 14.30 -20.29 -22.74
C ALA A 20 14.11 -21.81 -22.62
N ALA A 21 14.79 -22.47 -21.68
CA ALA A 21 14.59 -23.90 -21.44
C ALA A 21 14.64 -24.23 -19.94
N VAL A 22 13.61 -23.80 -19.21
CA VAL A 22 13.22 -24.43 -17.94
C VAL A 22 11.72 -24.67 -18.02
N SER A 23 11.33 -25.92 -18.22
CA SER A 23 9.94 -26.37 -18.14
C SER A 23 9.36 -26.06 -16.76
N PRO A 24 8.06 -25.67 -16.64
CA PRO A 24 7.40 -25.52 -15.36
C PRO A 24 6.97 -26.90 -14.86
N ALA A 25 7.93 -27.71 -14.43
CA ALA A 25 7.67 -28.97 -13.74
C ALA A 25 8.51 -28.97 -12.47
N ALA A 26 7.83 -28.75 -11.34
CA ALA A 26 8.36 -28.76 -9.99
C ALA A 26 9.58 -27.85 -9.77
N ALA A 27 9.33 -26.56 -9.56
CA ALA A 27 10.23 -25.78 -8.72
C ALA A 27 10.26 -26.49 -7.35
N LEU A 28 11.33 -27.24 -7.12
CA LEU A 28 11.65 -27.86 -5.85
C LEU A 28 11.62 -26.75 -4.80
N PHE A 29 10.54 -26.68 -4.02
CA PHE A 29 10.53 -26.02 -2.74
C PHE A 29 11.66 -26.66 -1.92
N ARG A 30 12.85 -26.05 -1.92
CA ARG A 30 13.80 -26.29 -0.85
C ARG A 30 13.09 -25.81 0.41
N GLY A 31 12.48 -26.75 1.12
CA GLY A 31 11.67 -26.49 2.29
C GLY A 31 12.46 -25.64 3.25
N VAL A 32 12.00 -24.42 3.46
CA VAL A 32 12.54 -23.57 4.50
C VAL A 32 12.14 -24.21 5.83
N SER A 33 13.11 -24.41 6.73
CA SER A 33 12.84 -25.13 7.98
C SER A 33 11.80 -24.36 8.80
N ALA A 34 10.68 -25.03 9.11
CA ALA A 34 9.61 -24.45 9.90
C ALA A 34 10.13 -23.90 11.24
N LYS A 35 9.67 -22.72 11.63
CA LYS A 35 10.02 -22.08 12.90
C LYS A 35 8.97 -22.42 13.95
N PRO A 36 9.34 -22.58 15.24
CA PRO A 36 8.37 -22.75 16.33
C PRO A 36 7.36 -21.60 16.43
N THR A 37 7.75 -20.42 15.95
CA THR A 37 6.92 -19.21 15.93
C THR A 37 5.84 -19.24 14.87
N ASP A 38 5.98 -20.05 13.80
CA ASP A 38 5.06 -20.05 12.66
C ASP A 38 3.60 -20.20 13.08
N ILE A 39 2.71 -19.57 12.31
CA ILE A 39 1.28 -19.52 12.57
C ILE A 39 0.46 -20.13 11.43
N ARG A 40 -0.71 -20.64 11.78
CA ARG A 40 -1.80 -21.01 10.87
C ARG A 40 -2.96 -20.03 11.04
N ILE A 41 -3.67 -19.74 9.95
CA ILE A 41 -4.90 -18.95 9.95
C ILE A 41 -6.07 -19.83 10.41
N GLU A 42 -6.82 -19.35 11.41
CA GLU A 42 -8.01 -20.02 11.93
C GLU A 42 -9.29 -19.38 11.41
N GLU A 43 -9.34 -18.06 11.39
CA GLU A 43 -10.53 -17.29 11.03
C GLU A 43 -10.12 -16.00 10.31
N VAL A 44 -10.94 -15.61 9.32
CA VAL A 44 -10.84 -14.31 8.64
C VAL A 44 -12.27 -13.79 8.45
N SER A 45 -12.50 -12.55 8.84
CA SER A 45 -13.73 -11.83 8.55
C SER A 45 -13.40 -10.39 8.14
N HIS A 46 -14.31 -9.75 7.42
CA HIS A 46 -14.14 -8.37 7.00
C HIS A 46 -15.45 -7.60 7.03
N SER A 47 -15.34 -6.27 7.17
CA SER A 47 -16.44 -5.33 7.13
C SER A 47 -16.01 -4.06 6.40
N TYR A 48 -16.99 -3.21 6.10
CA TYR A 48 -16.76 -1.94 5.43
C TYR A 48 -17.26 -0.78 6.29
N GLU A 49 -16.53 0.32 6.25
CA GLU A 49 -16.99 1.62 6.75
C GLU A 49 -16.92 2.64 5.62
N GLU A 50 -17.91 3.53 5.56
CA GLU A 50 -18.03 4.53 4.52
C GLU A 50 -18.11 5.91 5.16
N TYR A 51 -17.29 6.84 4.65
CA TYR A 51 -17.26 8.21 5.11
C TYR A 51 -17.35 9.16 3.94
N LEU A 52 -18.08 10.26 4.13
CA LEU A 52 -17.97 11.44 3.30
C LEU A 52 -16.82 12.31 3.84
N TYR A 53 -16.01 12.85 2.94
CA TYR A 53 -15.04 13.87 3.29
C TYR A 53 -15.74 15.19 3.58
N ARG A 54 -15.15 15.97 4.51
CA ARG A 54 -15.59 17.34 4.80
C ARG A 54 -15.62 18.21 3.54
N THR A 55 -14.60 18.07 2.70
CA THR A 55 -14.50 18.71 1.39
C THR A 55 -14.01 17.70 0.35
N PRO A 56 -14.48 17.78 -0.91
CA PRO A 56 -13.93 16.95 -1.97
C PRO A 56 -12.43 17.16 -2.14
N TYR A 57 -11.67 16.07 -2.13
CA TYR A 57 -10.23 16.10 -2.31
C TYR A 57 -9.86 15.70 -3.73
N LYS A 58 -9.01 16.48 -4.39
CA LYS A 58 -8.55 16.19 -5.77
C LYS A 58 -7.31 15.31 -5.75
N PHE A 59 -7.43 14.10 -6.29
CA PHE A 59 -6.35 13.13 -6.42
C PHE A 59 -6.40 12.43 -7.78
N GLY A 60 -5.25 12.30 -8.46
CA GLY A 60 -5.16 11.57 -9.73
C GLY A 60 -6.07 12.15 -10.84
N GLY A 61 -6.24 13.48 -10.86
CA GLY A 61 -7.12 14.17 -11.80
C GLY A 61 -8.62 14.05 -11.51
N ARG A 62 -9.02 13.48 -10.37
CA ARG A 62 -10.43 13.31 -9.97
C ARG A 62 -10.71 13.93 -8.62
N ALA A 63 -11.86 14.57 -8.48
CA ALA A 63 -12.40 14.92 -7.18
C ALA A 63 -13.02 13.67 -6.54
N VAL A 64 -12.70 13.44 -5.27
CA VAL A 64 -13.26 12.35 -4.46
C VAL A 64 -13.85 12.96 -3.21
N ASP A 65 -15.11 12.66 -2.93
CA ASP A 65 -15.87 13.19 -1.79
C ASP A 65 -16.11 12.15 -0.69
N ARG A 66 -15.63 10.91 -0.90
CA ARG A 66 -15.91 9.78 -0.02
C ARG A 66 -14.79 8.76 0.01
N VAL A 67 -14.81 7.90 1.01
CA VAL A 67 -13.89 6.77 1.15
C VAL A 67 -14.63 5.55 1.68
N THR A 68 -14.26 4.37 1.17
CA THR A 68 -14.62 3.07 1.76
C THR A 68 -13.38 2.48 2.40
N LEU A 69 -13.43 2.24 3.70
CA LEU A 69 -12.45 1.44 4.44
C LEU A 69 -12.85 -0.03 4.36
N LEU A 70 -11.85 -0.90 4.14
CA LEU A 70 -11.95 -2.33 4.32
C LEU A 70 -11.26 -2.69 5.64
N ASN A 71 -12.07 -3.15 6.60
CA ASN A 71 -11.63 -3.59 7.92
C ASN A 71 -11.57 -5.12 7.93
N VAL A 72 -10.44 -5.70 8.33
CA VAL A 72 -10.23 -7.14 8.38
C VAL A 72 -9.84 -7.57 9.78
N HIS A 73 -10.51 -8.59 10.28
CA HIS A 73 -10.14 -9.31 11.50
C HIS A 73 -9.60 -10.69 11.14
N CYS A 74 -8.51 -11.08 11.77
CA CYS A 74 -7.90 -12.39 11.58
C CYS A 74 -7.59 -13.05 12.93
N ALA A 75 -7.86 -14.34 13.07
CA ALA A 75 -7.37 -15.14 14.18
C ALA A 75 -6.33 -16.13 13.67
N VAL A 76 -5.21 -16.22 14.39
CA VAL A 76 -4.09 -17.11 14.04
C VAL A 76 -3.72 -17.97 15.24
N ARG A 77 -3.18 -19.15 14.98
CA ARG A 77 -2.67 -20.07 16.00
C ARG A 77 -1.20 -20.39 15.74
N THR A 78 -0.38 -20.24 16.76
CA THR A 78 1.03 -20.67 16.75
C THR A 78 1.14 -22.20 16.84
N ARG A 79 2.28 -22.76 16.45
CA ARG A 79 2.56 -24.20 16.69
C ARG A 79 2.45 -24.61 18.16
N GLY A 80 2.76 -23.71 19.09
CA GLY A 80 2.59 -23.90 20.53
C GLY A 80 1.14 -23.81 21.03
N GLY A 81 0.16 -23.63 20.14
CA GLY A 81 -1.26 -23.65 20.46
C GLY A 81 -1.84 -22.29 20.89
N ARG A 82 -1.02 -21.27 21.15
CA ARG A 82 -1.48 -19.90 21.46
C ARG A 82 -2.25 -19.32 20.28
N VAL A 83 -3.41 -18.75 20.58
CA VAL A 83 -4.28 -18.05 19.62
C VAL A 83 -4.19 -16.54 19.88
N ALA A 84 -4.14 -15.75 18.81
CA ALA A 84 -4.24 -14.30 18.90
C ALA A 84 -5.12 -13.76 17.76
N LYS A 85 -5.71 -12.60 18.00
CA LYS A 85 -6.52 -11.88 17.03
C LYS A 85 -5.78 -10.62 16.57
N GLY A 86 -5.75 -10.40 15.26
CA GLY A 86 -5.23 -9.22 14.63
C GLY A 86 -6.29 -8.44 13.87
N PHE A 87 -5.95 -7.21 13.54
CA PHE A 87 -6.78 -6.25 12.84
C PHE A 87 -5.97 -5.49 11.80
N GLY A 88 -6.56 -5.29 10.62
CA GLY A 88 -6.01 -4.47 9.55
C GLY A 88 -7.10 -3.60 8.94
N SER A 89 -6.77 -2.35 8.61
CA SER A 89 -7.70 -1.41 7.99
C SER A 89 -6.99 -0.61 6.91
N MET A 90 -7.61 -0.50 5.74
CA MET A 90 -7.09 0.28 4.62
C MET A 90 -8.23 0.81 3.75
N PRO A 91 -8.13 2.05 3.20
CA PRO A 91 -9.00 2.49 2.13
C PRO A 91 -8.86 1.61 0.88
N LEU A 92 -9.98 1.23 0.24
CA LEU A 92 -9.93 0.51 -1.04
C LEU A 92 -9.31 1.38 -2.15
N GLY A 93 -9.57 2.68 -2.17
CA GLY A 93 -8.82 3.61 -3.03
C GLY A 93 -8.93 3.35 -4.53
N ASN A 94 -10.07 2.84 -5.00
CA ASN A 94 -10.35 2.50 -6.41
C ASN A 94 -9.95 3.59 -7.41
N VAL A 95 -10.10 4.87 -7.07
CA VAL A 95 -9.78 6.00 -7.94
C VAL A 95 -8.30 6.03 -8.37
N TRP A 96 -7.39 5.56 -7.52
CA TRP A 96 -5.95 5.58 -7.80
C TRP A 96 -5.38 4.21 -8.15
N SER A 97 -5.90 3.14 -7.52
CA SER A 97 -5.39 1.78 -7.72
C SER A 97 -6.06 1.10 -8.92
N PHE A 98 -7.27 1.53 -9.29
CA PHE A 98 -8.02 1.08 -10.46
C PHE A 98 -8.51 2.25 -11.34
N PRO A 99 -7.58 3.07 -11.87
CA PRO A 99 -7.96 4.25 -12.65
C PRO A 99 -8.60 3.84 -13.98
N SER A 100 -9.84 4.28 -14.23
CA SER A 100 -10.55 4.02 -15.50
C SER A 100 -11.34 5.23 -15.96
N LYS A 101 -11.13 5.68 -17.20
CA LYS A 101 -11.88 6.78 -17.85
C LYS A 101 -13.28 6.38 -18.33
N VAL A 102 -13.57 5.07 -18.37
CA VAL A 102 -14.80 4.53 -18.96
C VAL A 102 -15.69 3.80 -17.96
N MET A 103 -15.12 3.30 -16.86
CA MET A 103 -15.88 2.69 -15.76
C MET A 103 -16.17 3.73 -14.68
N SER A 104 -17.37 3.65 -14.10
CA SER A 104 -17.78 4.53 -13.00
C SER A 104 -16.99 4.24 -11.72
N TYR A 105 -17.07 5.19 -10.79
CA TYR A 105 -16.56 5.00 -9.43
C TYR A 105 -17.16 3.74 -8.79
N ASP A 106 -18.48 3.56 -8.87
CA ASP A 106 -19.18 2.42 -8.27
C ASP A 106 -18.82 1.09 -8.92
N ALA A 107 -18.58 1.07 -10.24
CA ALA A 107 -18.17 -0.15 -10.94
C ALA A 107 -16.79 -0.63 -10.45
N THR A 108 -15.83 0.28 -10.35
CA THR A 108 -14.47 -0.06 -9.86
C THR A 108 -14.45 -0.37 -8.37
N LEU A 109 -15.20 0.36 -7.54
CA LEU A 109 -15.33 0.08 -6.10
C LEU A 109 -16.04 -1.27 -5.87
N GLY A 110 -17.11 -1.54 -6.60
CA GLY A 110 -17.84 -2.81 -6.55
C GLY A 110 -16.95 -4.00 -6.91
N ALA A 111 -16.11 -3.87 -7.95
CA ALA A 111 -15.12 -4.88 -8.29
C ALA A 111 -14.13 -5.14 -7.15
N MET A 112 -13.67 -4.09 -6.47
CA MET A 112 -12.78 -4.24 -5.30
C MET A 112 -13.47 -4.93 -4.12
N ARG A 113 -14.75 -4.64 -3.83
CA ARG A 113 -15.52 -5.33 -2.78
C ARG A 113 -15.73 -6.80 -3.09
N THR A 114 -16.07 -7.13 -4.33
CA THR A 114 -16.19 -8.52 -4.78
C THR A 114 -14.87 -9.25 -4.62
N LEU A 115 -13.76 -8.63 -5.05
CA LEU A 115 -12.42 -9.18 -4.87
C LEU A 115 -12.03 -9.34 -3.39
N ALA A 116 -12.38 -8.40 -2.51
CA ALA A 116 -12.14 -8.52 -1.07
C ALA A 116 -12.87 -9.74 -0.48
N GLY A 117 -14.09 -10.02 -0.93
CA GLY A 117 -14.80 -11.26 -0.59
C GLY A 117 -14.05 -12.53 -1.04
N ARG A 118 -13.52 -12.54 -2.27
CA ARG A 118 -12.69 -13.65 -2.78
C ARG A 118 -11.40 -13.82 -1.98
N ILE A 119 -10.69 -12.73 -1.69
CA ILE A 119 -9.46 -12.72 -0.90
C ILE A 119 -9.74 -13.23 0.52
N SER A 120 -10.83 -12.80 1.15
CA SER A 120 -11.25 -13.29 2.47
C SER A 120 -11.40 -14.82 2.47
N LYS A 121 -12.05 -15.37 1.44
CA LYS A 121 -12.22 -16.82 1.30
C LYS A 121 -10.88 -17.53 1.11
N ILE A 122 -10.08 -17.13 0.11
CA ILE A 122 -8.76 -17.74 -0.15
C ILE A 122 -7.89 -17.74 1.12
N THR A 123 -7.84 -16.60 1.80
CA THR A 123 -7.01 -16.43 3.01
C THR A 123 -7.50 -17.34 4.15
N SER A 124 -8.82 -17.48 4.33
CA SER A 124 -9.39 -18.39 5.34
C SER A 124 -9.15 -19.88 5.01
N GLU A 125 -9.02 -20.23 3.73
CA GLU A 125 -8.80 -21.60 3.27
C GLU A 125 -7.32 -22.01 3.31
N TYR A 126 -6.40 -21.07 3.48
CA TYR A 126 -4.97 -21.36 3.62
C TYR A 126 -4.64 -22.05 4.94
N LYS A 127 -4.24 -23.33 4.89
CA LYS A 127 -4.03 -24.18 6.08
C LYS A 127 -2.57 -24.45 6.46
N GLU A 128 -1.62 -23.99 5.65
CA GLU A 128 -0.21 -24.14 5.98
C GLU A 128 0.17 -23.28 7.19
N THR A 129 1.28 -23.64 7.83
CA THR A 129 1.83 -22.94 8.99
C THR A 129 3.12 -22.28 8.60
N ALA A 130 3.17 -20.95 8.62
CA ALA A 130 4.33 -20.18 8.17
C ALA A 130 4.39 -18.79 8.85
N HIS A 131 5.46 -18.05 8.57
CA HIS A 131 5.58 -16.63 8.90
C HIS A 131 4.63 -15.79 8.00
N PRO A 132 4.02 -14.69 8.49
CA PRO A 132 3.11 -13.85 7.69
C PRO A 132 3.61 -13.47 6.28
N VAL A 133 4.89 -13.12 6.13
CA VAL A 133 5.51 -12.82 4.81
C VAL A 133 5.45 -14.02 3.86
N GLU A 134 5.69 -15.24 4.34
CA GLU A 134 5.57 -16.45 3.50
C GLU A 134 4.11 -16.72 3.13
N ILE A 135 3.20 -16.54 4.09
CA ILE A 135 1.76 -16.71 3.86
C ILE A 135 1.31 -15.80 2.72
N ASN A 136 1.60 -14.50 2.80
CA ASN A 136 1.16 -13.56 1.77
C ASN A 136 1.88 -13.79 0.43
N HIS A 137 3.17 -14.17 0.45
CA HIS A 137 3.89 -14.55 -0.77
C HIS A 137 3.27 -15.77 -1.47
N ALA A 138 2.82 -16.77 -0.70
CA ALA A 138 2.15 -17.94 -1.24
C ALA A 138 0.72 -17.63 -1.77
N LEU A 139 0.04 -16.65 -1.16
CA LEU A 139 -1.33 -16.28 -1.51
C LEU A 139 -1.44 -15.32 -2.69
N GLU A 140 -0.42 -14.48 -2.95
CA GLU A 140 -0.45 -13.48 -4.02
C GLU A 140 -0.87 -14.06 -5.39
N PRO A 141 -0.32 -15.19 -5.88
CA PRO A 141 -0.75 -15.75 -7.16
C PRO A 141 -2.24 -16.12 -7.21
N ALA A 142 -2.82 -16.59 -6.09
CA ALA A 142 -4.24 -16.91 -6.00
C ALA A 142 -5.10 -15.64 -6.02
N TYR A 143 -4.66 -14.56 -5.34
CA TYR A 143 -5.34 -13.27 -5.39
C TYR A 143 -5.36 -12.68 -6.80
N LEU A 144 -4.24 -12.76 -7.52
CA LEU A 144 -4.14 -12.28 -8.89
C LEU A 144 -5.05 -13.07 -9.84
N LYS A 145 -5.10 -14.40 -9.67
CA LYS A 145 -6.01 -15.25 -10.43
C LYS A 145 -7.48 -14.89 -10.17
N GLU A 146 -7.88 -14.68 -8.92
CA GLU A 146 -9.26 -14.26 -8.62
C GLU A 146 -9.57 -12.85 -9.14
N ALA A 147 -8.57 -11.96 -9.21
CA ALA A 147 -8.77 -10.65 -9.83
C ALA A 147 -9.11 -10.77 -11.33
N GLU A 148 -8.49 -11.70 -12.05
CA GLU A 148 -8.84 -12.04 -13.44
C GLU A 148 -10.26 -12.62 -13.53
N THR A 149 -10.60 -13.58 -12.66
CA THR A 149 -11.93 -14.19 -12.60
C THR A 149 -13.02 -13.15 -12.33
N VAL A 150 -12.86 -12.30 -11.32
CA VAL A 150 -13.81 -11.23 -10.99
C VAL A 150 -13.94 -10.24 -12.14
N SER A 151 -12.83 -9.92 -12.83
CA SER A 151 -12.87 -9.03 -14.00
C SER A 151 -13.75 -9.60 -15.12
N ALA A 152 -13.66 -10.91 -15.38
CA ALA A 152 -14.46 -11.60 -16.38
C ALA A 152 -15.94 -11.73 -15.94
N GLU A 153 -16.19 -12.14 -14.70
CA GLU A 153 -17.54 -12.30 -14.13
C GLU A 153 -18.34 -10.99 -14.19
N LEU A 154 -17.69 -9.88 -13.82
CA LEU A 154 -18.31 -8.55 -13.81
C LEU A 154 -18.28 -7.87 -15.18
N LYS A 155 -17.73 -8.52 -16.23
CA LYS A 155 -17.59 -7.98 -17.59
C LYS A 155 -16.94 -6.58 -17.60
N LEU A 156 -15.91 -6.40 -16.79
CA LEU A 156 -15.22 -5.11 -16.68
C LEU A 156 -14.58 -4.74 -18.01
N THR A 157 -14.61 -3.45 -18.36
CA THR A 157 -14.01 -2.94 -19.60
C THR A 157 -12.49 -3.07 -19.62
N SER A 158 -11.87 -3.17 -18.44
CA SER A 158 -10.45 -3.45 -18.24
C SER A 158 -10.29 -4.32 -17.00
N PRO A 159 -9.29 -5.22 -16.95
CA PRO A 159 -9.07 -6.08 -15.80
C PRO A 159 -8.70 -5.27 -14.55
N ILE A 160 -8.99 -5.83 -13.38
CA ILE A 160 -8.50 -5.33 -12.09
C ILE A 160 -6.95 -5.32 -12.14
N PRO A 161 -6.30 -4.15 -11.99
CA PRO A 161 -4.84 -4.07 -12.03
C PRO A 161 -4.19 -4.84 -10.87
N LYS A 162 -2.98 -5.38 -11.10
CA LYS A 162 -2.19 -6.01 -10.02
C LYS A 162 -2.08 -5.13 -8.78
N LEU A 163 -1.80 -3.84 -8.97
CA LEU A 163 -1.75 -2.88 -7.87
C LEU A 163 -3.07 -2.80 -7.09
N CYS A 164 -4.21 -2.75 -7.78
CA CYS A 164 -5.53 -2.79 -7.17
C CYS A 164 -5.75 -4.07 -6.35
N THR A 165 -5.34 -5.22 -6.87
CA THR A 165 -5.41 -6.49 -6.14
C THR A 165 -4.60 -6.44 -4.84
N LEU A 166 -3.36 -5.95 -4.90
CA LEU A 166 -2.50 -5.82 -3.72
C LEU A 166 -3.04 -4.81 -2.70
N VAL A 167 -3.67 -3.72 -3.15
CA VAL A 167 -4.35 -2.76 -2.27
C VAL A 167 -5.52 -3.43 -1.56
N THR A 168 -6.37 -4.17 -2.28
CA THR A 168 -7.48 -4.93 -1.67
C THR A 168 -6.99 -6.00 -0.70
N ALA A 169 -5.83 -6.62 -0.96
CA ALA A 169 -5.24 -7.64 -0.10
C ALA A 169 -4.56 -7.06 1.16
N SER A 170 -4.08 -5.82 1.10
CA SER A 170 -3.26 -5.23 2.17
C SER A 170 -3.85 -5.24 3.60
N PRO A 171 -5.16 -5.01 3.84
CA PRO A 171 -5.69 -5.12 5.20
C PRO A 171 -5.74 -6.57 5.71
N PHE A 172 -5.80 -7.58 4.84
CA PHE A 172 -5.67 -8.99 5.24
C PHE A 172 -4.25 -9.29 5.70
N ASP A 173 -3.25 -8.84 4.93
CA ASP A 173 -1.84 -8.96 5.29
C ASP A 173 -1.54 -8.27 6.63
N ALA A 174 -2.00 -7.02 6.79
CA ALA A 174 -1.85 -6.27 8.03
C ALA A 174 -2.48 -6.99 9.23
N ALA A 175 -3.69 -7.56 9.07
CA ALA A 175 -4.36 -8.30 10.14
C ALA A 175 -3.60 -9.57 10.55
N ILE A 176 -3.01 -10.30 9.59
CA ILE A 176 -2.20 -11.48 9.86
C ILE A 176 -0.92 -11.10 10.62
N HIS A 177 -0.24 -10.04 10.18
CA HIS A 177 0.96 -9.51 10.83
C HIS A 177 0.68 -9.01 12.26
N ASP A 178 -0.42 -8.30 12.48
CA ASP A 178 -0.85 -7.86 13.81
C ASP A 178 -1.18 -9.05 14.72
N ALA A 179 -1.90 -10.05 14.21
CA ALA A 179 -2.20 -11.28 14.95
C ALA A 179 -0.92 -12.04 15.33
N PHE A 180 0.06 -12.10 14.42
CA PHE A 180 1.35 -12.75 14.63
C PHE A 180 2.16 -12.07 15.74
N GLY A 181 2.31 -10.75 15.68
CA GLY A 181 2.99 -9.98 16.74
C GLY A 181 2.35 -10.24 18.10
N LYS A 182 1.02 -10.12 18.19
CA LYS A 182 0.25 -10.39 19.42
C LYS A 182 0.36 -11.83 19.92
N ALA A 183 0.48 -12.81 19.02
CA ALA A 183 0.70 -14.20 19.40
C ALA A 183 2.08 -14.42 20.05
N LEU A 184 3.08 -13.63 19.66
CA LEU A 184 4.43 -13.68 20.20
C LEU A 184 4.68 -12.68 21.33
N ASP A 185 3.67 -11.89 21.71
CA ASP A 185 3.81 -10.78 22.65
C ASP A 185 4.86 -9.74 22.22
N ARG A 186 4.88 -9.43 20.91
CA ARG A 186 5.82 -8.51 20.26
C ARG A 186 5.10 -7.54 19.36
N ASN A 187 5.74 -6.41 19.08
CA ASN A 187 5.36 -5.60 17.94
C ASN A 187 5.61 -6.40 16.65
N CYS A 188 4.73 -6.34 15.65
CA CYS A 188 4.91 -7.09 14.40
C CYS A 188 6.20 -6.70 13.65
N TYR A 189 6.69 -5.46 13.78
CA TYR A 189 7.97 -5.06 13.18
C TYR A 189 9.17 -5.79 13.80
N ASP A 190 9.05 -6.25 15.05
CA ASP A 190 10.10 -7.01 15.71
C ASP A 190 10.19 -8.45 15.21
N THR A 191 9.20 -8.95 14.47
CA THR A 191 9.14 -10.36 14.04
C THR A 191 9.79 -10.62 12.69
N TYR A 192 10.51 -9.63 12.14
CA TYR A 192 11.10 -9.65 10.80
C TYR A 192 12.56 -10.11 10.77
N GLY A 193 13.03 -10.73 11.86
CA GLY A 193 14.38 -11.23 12.03
C GLY A 193 14.52 -12.73 11.80
N PRO A 194 15.76 -13.26 11.80
CA PRO A 194 16.06 -14.69 11.62
C PRO A 194 15.50 -15.61 12.71
N ASP A 195 15.11 -15.05 13.86
CA ASP A 195 14.45 -15.78 14.94
C ASP A 195 13.02 -16.22 14.56
N CYS A 196 12.31 -15.41 13.77
CA CYS A 196 10.94 -15.69 13.33
C CYS A 196 10.83 -16.04 11.84
N MET A 197 11.68 -15.47 10.98
CA MET A 197 11.69 -15.74 9.54
C MET A 197 12.58 -16.92 9.22
N ALA A 198 12.02 -17.89 8.51
CA ALA A 198 12.71 -19.12 8.13
C ALA A 198 13.76 -18.88 7.01
N GLY A 199 13.45 -17.99 6.07
CA GLY A 199 14.30 -17.64 4.93
C GLY A 199 14.75 -16.18 4.99
N ASP A 200 15.91 -15.89 4.38
CA ASP A 200 16.40 -14.54 4.16
C ASP A 200 15.69 -13.87 2.97
N LEU A 201 15.98 -12.59 2.73
CA LEU A 201 15.41 -11.80 1.65
C LEU A 201 15.78 -12.29 0.25
N SER A 202 16.85 -13.11 0.10
CA SER A 202 17.24 -13.62 -1.20
C SER A 202 16.19 -14.53 -1.83
N ARG A 203 15.33 -15.12 -0.99
CA ARG A 203 14.16 -15.89 -1.42
C ARG A 203 13.18 -15.08 -2.26
N TYR A 204 13.01 -13.79 -1.96
CA TYR A 204 12.01 -12.95 -2.62
C TYR A 204 12.64 -11.96 -3.60
N LEU A 205 13.85 -11.47 -3.30
CA LEU A 205 14.48 -10.36 -4.01
C LEU A 205 15.71 -10.78 -4.83
N GLY A 206 16.11 -12.05 -4.76
CA GLY A 206 17.24 -12.60 -5.51
C GLY A 206 18.58 -12.63 -4.74
N PRO A 207 19.64 -13.20 -5.34
CA PRO A 207 20.86 -13.59 -4.63
C PRO A 207 21.64 -12.44 -3.97
N ASP A 208 21.40 -11.20 -4.38
CA ASP A 208 22.06 -10.01 -3.83
C ASP A 208 21.65 -9.71 -2.37
N PHE A 209 20.51 -10.26 -1.90
CA PHE A 209 19.99 -10.08 -0.55
C PHE A 209 20.28 -11.28 0.38
N ARG A 210 21.31 -12.07 0.06
CA ARG A 210 21.65 -13.28 0.84
C ARG A 210 22.10 -12.91 2.25
N GLY A 211 21.51 -13.56 3.24
CA GLY A 211 21.76 -13.32 4.67
C GLY A 211 21.07 -12.06 5.22
N GLU A 212 20.36 -11.30 4.38
CA GLU A 212 19.64 -10.12 4.81
C GLU A 212 18.21 -10.44 5.25
N TYR A 213 17.73 -9.75 6.27
CA TYR A 213 16.39 -9.90 6.81
C TYR A 213 15.70 -8.54 6.84
N LEU A 214 14.37 -8.53 6.75
CA LEU A 214 13.56 -7.31 6.80
C LEU A 214 13.87 -6.46 8.04
N GLN A 215 14.23 -7.09 9.16
CA GLN A 215 14.66 -6.42 10.40
C GLN A 215 15.77 -5.37 10.18
N GLN A 216 16.66 -5.55 9.20
CA GLN A 216 17.74 -4.59 8.90
C GLN A 216 17.21 -3.27 8.33
N TYR A 217 15.99 -3.28 7.77
CA TYR A 217 15.38 -2.18 7.03
C TYR A 217 14.17 -1.56 7.74
N VAL A 218 13.80 -2.08 8.91
CA VAL A 218 12.72 -1.53 9.73
C VAL A 218 13.24 -1.06 11.08
N LYS A 219 12.57 -0.05 11.66
CA LYS A 219 12.85 0.35 13.04
C LYS A 219 12.06 -0.55 13.98
N THR A 220 12.75 -1.17 14.92
CA THR A 220 12.14 -1.94 16.01
C THR A 220 11.56 -1.04 17.12
N GLN A 221 12.03 0.21 17.18
CA GLN A 221 11.50 1.22 18.10
C GLN A 221 10.82 2.34 17.31
N PRO A 222 9.55 2.66 17.60
CA PRO A 222 8.87 3.77 16.95
C PRO A 222 9.58 5.08 17.27
N ALA A 223 9.64 5.98 16.30
CA ALA A 223 10.11 7.34 16.58
C ALA A 223 9.12 8.01 17.53
N PRO A 224 9.58 8.65 18.63
CA PRO A 224 8.68 9.31 19.58
C PRO A 224 7.96 10.52 18.95
N ARG A 225 8.49 11.04 17.83
CA ARG A 225 7.91 12.12 17.04
C ARG A 225 8.14 11.84 15.56
N THR A 226 7.09 11.96 14.76
CA THR A 226 7.13 11.88 13.30
C THR A 226 6.55 13.15 12.71
N PRO A 227 7.23 13.78 11.75
CA PRO A 227 6.72 14.98 11.10
C PRO A 227 5.50 14.66 10.21
N LEU A 228 4.43 15.43 10.38
CA LEU A 228 3.25 15.36 9.52
C LEU A 228 3.40 16.35 8.36
N PHE A 229 3.16 15.87 7.14
CA PHE A 229 3.06 16.73 5.96
C PHE A 229 1.59 17.03 5.70
N HIS A 230 1.22 18.31 5.73
CA HIS A 230 -0.09 18.75 5.26
C HIS A 230 -0.09 18.77 3.73
N SER A 231 -0.98 18.01 3.11
CA SER A 231 -1.07 17.91 1.66
C SER A 231 -2.06 18.93 1.13
N VAL A 232 -1.58 19.98 0.46
CA VAL A 232 -2.42 20.98 -0.20
C VAL A 232 -2.85 20.42 -1.55
N GLY A 233 -4.05 19.85 -1.58
CA GLY A 233 -4.73 19.30 -2.75
C GLY A 233 -4.94 20.34 -3.85
N ALA A 234 -5.03 19.91 -5.11
CA ALA A 234 -5.11 20.82 -6.25
C ALA A 234 -6.36 21.74 -6.25
N GLY A 235 -7.38 21.40 -5.45
CA GLY A 235 -8.58 22.21 -5.26
C GLY A 235 -8.67 22.89 -3.90
N ASP A 236 -7.66 22.75 -3.05
CA ASP A 236 -7.70 23.28 -1.68
C ASP A 236 -7.47 24.80 -1.69
N PRO A 237 -8.27 25.57 -0.94
CA PRO A 237 -8.09 27.01 -0.83
C PRO A 237 -6.74 27.38 -0.21
N ILE A 238 -5.95 28.20 -0.92
CA ILE A 238 -4.69 28.73 -0.39
C ILE A 238 -4.99 29.99 0.44
N THR A 239 -5.93 30.80 -0.02
CA THR A 239 -6.33 32.10 0.53
C THR A 239 -7.86 32.24 0.51
N GLU A 240 -8.39 33.28 1.17
CA GLU A 240 -9.83 33.58 1.21
C GLU A 240 -10.46 33.68 -0.18
N GLU A 241 -9.73 34.27 -1.13
CA GLU A 241 -10.17 34.47 -2.51
C GLU A 241 -10.43 33.15 -3.25
N ASP A 242 -9.83 32.04 -2.78
CA ASP A 242 -10.03 30.72 -3.36
C ASP A 242 -11.32 30.04 -2.83
N ILE A 243 -11.96 30.60 -1.78
CA ILE A 243 -13.19 30.07 -1.19
C ILE A 243 -14.41 30.63 -1.93
N GLN A 244 -15.15 29.74 -2.61
CA GLN A 244 -16.44 30.10 -3.21
C GLN A 244 -17.55 30.26 -2.16
N ARG A 245 -17.58 29.36 -1.18
CA ARG A 245 -18.54 29.36 -0.08
C ARG A 245 -17.91 28.69 1.13
N ARG A 246 -17.87 29.41 2.25
CA ARG A 246 -17.41 28.85 3.52
C ARG A 246 -18.35 27.77 4.06
N ILE A 247 -17.77 26.75 4.66
CA ILE A 247 -18.46 25.66 5.35
C ILE A 247 -18.89 26.12 6.74
N ASN A 248 -18.04 26.90 7.44
CA ASN A 248 -18.31 27.43 8.77
C ASN A 248 -18.67 26.37 9.83
N ASP A 249 -18.03 25.19 9.79
CA ASP A 249 -18.22 24.10 10.76
C ASP A 249 -17.23 24.16 11.94
N GLY A 250 -16.53 25.29 12.11
CA GLY A 250 -15.54 25.50 13.17
C GLY A 250 -14.14 24.98 12.86
N LEU A 251 -13.90 24.42 11.67
CA LEU A 251 -12.57 24.00 11.22
C LEU A 251 -11.97 24.98 10.20
N PRO A 252 -10.63 25.09 10.11
CA PRO A 252 -9.96 25.89 9.09
C PRO A 252 -10.36 25.55 7.65
N GLU A 253 -10.35 26.54 6.77
CA GLU A 253 -10.74 26.43 5.35
C GLU A 253 -9.65 26.92 4.40
N THR A 254 -8.72 27.75 4.88
CA THR A 254 -7.54 28.20 4.10
C THR A 254 -6.24 27.62 4.64
N LEU A 255 -5.19 27.60 3.80
CA LEU A 255 -3.85 27.17 4.23
C LEU A 255 -3.32 27.97 5.45
N PRO A 256 -3.42 29.32 5.53
CA PRO A 256 -3.06 30.08 6.72
C PRO A 256 -3.77 29.63 7.99
N GLU A 257 -5.08 29.42 7.92
CA GLU A 257 -5.87 28.97 9.06
C GLU A 257 -5.41 27.57 9.52
N TRP A 258 -5.12 26.65 8.59
CA TRP A 258 -4.57 25.33 8.92
C TRP A 258 -3.17 25.41 9.54
N ILE A 259 -2.30 26.30 9.05
CA ILE A 259 -0.96 26.52 9.61
C ILE A 259 -1.04 26.98 11.06
N GLN A 260 -1.96 27.90 11.38
CA GLN A 260 -2.18 28.40 12.74
C GLN A 260 -2.81 27.32 13.63
N TYR A 261 -3.85 26.65 13.15
CA TYR A 261 -4.60 25.66 13.92
C TYR A 261 -3.77 24.41 14.28
N ASN A 262 -3.00 23.86 13.33
CA ASN A 262 -2.24 22.62 13.54
C ASN A 262 -0.74 22.84 13.76
N GLY A 263 -0.24 24.07 13.73
CA GLY A 263 1.19 24.32 13.84
C GLY A 263 2.00 23.74 12.68
N LEU A 264 1.45 23.76 11.46
CA LEU A 264 2.06 23.10 10.30
C LEU A 264 3.44 23.67 9.98
N VAL A 265 4.39 22.78 9.72
CA VAL A 265 5.78 23.12 9.35
C VAL A 265 6.28 22.37 8.13
N ARG A 266 5.48 21.44 7.59
CA ARG A 266 5.81 20.69 6.37
C ARG A 266 4.60 20.61 5.47
N ILE A 267 4.78 21.10 4.25
CA ILE A 267 3.73 21.20 3.24
C ILE A 267 4.10 20.29 2.06
N LYS A 268 3.12 19.52 1.59
CA LYS A 268 3.19 18.75 0.33
C LYS A 268 2.26 19.40 -0.66
N ILE A 269 2.80 19.88 -1.78
CA ILE A 269 2.01 20.56 -2.82
C ILE A 269 1.56 19.54 -3.86
N LYS A 270 0.27 19.50 -4.15
CA LYS A 270 -0.25 18.80 -5.33
C LYS A 270 -0.19 19.72 -6.55
N LEU A 271 0.48 19.24 -7.58
CA LEU A 271 0.61 19.87 -8.89
C LEU A 271 -0.36 19.22 -9.88
N ASN A 272 -0.75 19.99 -10.89
CA ASN A 272 -1.53 19.52 -12.03
C ASN A 272 -0.67 18.60 -12.91
N GLY A 273 0.54 19.03 -13.26
CA GLY A 273 1.49 18.30 -14.09
C GLY A 273 1.33 18.50 -15.60
N GLU A 274 0.22 19.09 -16.06
CA GLU A 274 -0.03 19.40 -17.48
C GLU A 274 0.05 20.91 -17.79
N ASP A 275 0.02 21.77 -16.77
CA ASP A 275 0.13 23.23 -16.88
C ASP A 275 1.30 23.76 -16.05
N LEU A 276 2.45 23.95 -16.70
CA LEU A 276 3.66 24.40 -16.03
C LEU A 276 3.54 25.81 -15.43
N ALA A 277 2.84 26.72 -16.12
CA ALA A 277 2.70 28.10 -15.66
C ALA A 277 1.81 28.15 -14.40
N GLY A 278 0.66 27.47 -14.45
CA GLY A 278 -0.23 27.33 -13.30
C GLY A 278 0.42 26.58 -12.12
N ASP A 279 1.22 25.55 -12.38
CA ASP A 279 1.96 24.85 -11.33
C ASP A 279 3.01 25.73 -10.67
N LEU A 280 3.74 26.56 -11.43
CA LEU A 280 4.71 27.51 -10.89
C LEU A 280 4.04 28.60 -10.04
N GLU A 281 2.95 29.17 -10.55
CA GLU A 281 2.16 30.16 -9.81
C GLU A 281 1.64 29.57 -8.50
N ARG A 282 1.14 28.34 -8.54
CA ARG A 282 0.65 27.63 -7.35
C ARG A 282 1.74 27.42 -6.31
N VAL A 283 2.92 26.96 -6.73
CA VAL A 283 4.05 26.74 -5.82
C VAL A 283 4.46 28.05 -5.16
N THR A 284 4.63 29.12 -5.95
CA THR A 284 5.04 30.43 -5.43
C THR A 284 3.98 31.08 -4.54
N LYS A 285 2.68 30.92 -4.85
CA LYS A 285 1.58 31.36 -3.98
C LYS A 285 1.60 30.63 -2.63
N ILE A 286 1.70 29.30 -2.64
CA ILE A 286 1.74 28.50 -1.41
C ILE A 286 2.96 28.84 -0.56
N ASP A 287 4.14 28.97 -1.18
CA ASP A 287 5.39 29.31 -0.50
C ASP A 287 5.28 30.65 0.24
N ARG A 288 4.95 31.73 -0.48
CA ARG A 288 4.74 33.07 0.09
C ARG A 288 3.74 33.07 1.25
N VAL A 289 2.56 32.48 1.05
CA VAL A 289 1.50 32.42 2.07
C VAL A 289 1.95 31.63 3.30
N THR A 290 2.67 30.53 3.09
CA THR A 290 3.23 29.71 4.17
C THR A 290 4.26 30.48 4.97
N GLU A 291 5.22 31.13 4.31
CA GLU A 291 6.27 31.92 4.96
C GLU A 291 5.67 33.08 5.78
N GLU A 292 4.77 33.86 5.18
CA GLU A 292 4.13 35.00 5.84
C GLU A 292 3.32 34.56 7.07
N THR A 293 2.61 33.43 6.96
CA THR A 293 1.81 32.91 8.08
C THR A 293 2.69 32.37 9.19
N GLN A 294 3.74 31.62 8.85
CA GLN A 294 4.65 31.05 9.84
C GLN A 294 5.46 32.13 10.58
N LYS A 295 5.82 33.24 9.92
CA LYS A 295 6.48 34.39 10.59
C LYS A 295 5.61 35.05 11.67
N LYS A 296 4.29 34.90 11.60
CA LYS A 296 3.33 35.48 12.55
C LYS A 296 3.00 34.58 13.74
N ARG A 297 3.45 33.31 13.72
CA ARG A 297 3.19 32.30 14.76
C ARG A 297 4.37 32.20 15.71
#